data_AF-A0A2A4WYK3-F1
#
_entry.id   AF-A0A2A4WYK3-F1
#
_cell.length_a   1.000
_cell.length_b   1.000
_cell.length_c   1.000
_cell.angle_alpha   90.00
_cell.angle_beta   90.00
_cell.angle_gamma   90.00
#
_symmetry.space_group_name_H-M   'P 1'
#
loop_
_entity.id
_entity.type
_entity.pdbx_description
1 polymer ?
#
loop_
_entity_poly.entity_id
_entity_poly.type
_entity_poly.pdbx_seq_one_letter_code
_entity_poly.pdbx_strand_id
1 'polypeptide(L)'
;MKIKAISINLLFASVALLWGSFSFAAGTQYDMRVDGLACPFCAYGIEKKFTKTEGVKSVDIDLVKGLVIVTTNDEKSFKEAELKTIINDAGFTMKSVIEKNL
;
A
#
# COMPACT_ATOMS: atom_id res chain seq x y z
N MET A 1 6.56 -1.86 57.52
CA MET A 1 5.23 -1.55 56.93
C MET A 1 5.26 -0.06 56.56
N LYS A 2 5.37 0.41 55.31
CA LYS A 2 5.20 -0.10 53.94
C LYS A 2 6.28 0.64 53.11
N ILE A 3 7.22 0.01 52.42
CA ILE A 3 7.06 -0.76 51.19
C ILE A 3 6.05 -0.08 50.24
N LYS A 4 6.44 1.04 49.61
CA LYS A 4 5.84 1.55 48.34
C LYS A 4 6.51 2.85 47.91
N ALA A 5 7.61 2.78 47.19
CA ALA A 5 8.11 3.91 46.40
C ALA A 5 9.11 3.46 45.32
N ILE A 6 9.86 2.38 45.58
CA ILE A 6 10.97 1.96 44.70
C ILE A 6 10.60 0.81 43.74
N SER A 7 9.57 0.02 44.05
CA SER A 7 9.20 -1.18 43.28
C SER A 7 8.24 -0.96 42.11
N ILE A 8 7.74 0.27 41.89
CA ILE A 8 6.72 0.54 40.86
C ILE A 8 7.28 1.17 39.58
N ASN A 9 8.48 1.77 39.64
CA ASN A 9 9.12 2.40 38.49
C ASN A 9 9.97 1.43 37.66
N LEU A 10 10.38 0.29 38.26
CA LEU A 10 11.16 -0.75 37.58
C LEU A 10 10.30 -1.65 36.68
N LEU A 11 9.00 -1.76 36.97
CA LEU A 11 8.03 -2.55 36.20
C LEU A 11 7.53 -1.82 34.95
N PHE A 12 7.57 -0.48 34.93
CA PHE A 12 7.20 0.32 33.76
C PHE A 12 8.30 0.35 32.68
N ALA A 13 9.57 0.21 33.09
CA ALA A 13 10.71 0.20 32.17
C ALA A 13 10.77 -1.08 31.30
N SER A 14 10.22 -2.20 31.76
CA SER A 14 10.19 -3.46 30.99
C SER A 14 9.15 -3.47 29.87
N VAL A 15 8.11 -2.63 29.92
CA VAL A 15 7.07 -2.57 28.88
C VAL A 15 7.51 -1.71 27.69
N ALA A 16 8.38 -0.72 27.92
CA ALA A 16 8.91 0.15 26.86
C ALA A 16 9.90 -0.57 25.91
N LEU A 17 10.61 -1.59 26.39
CA LEU A 17 11.56 -2.37 25.59
C LEU A 17 10.87 -3.35 24.61
N LEU A 18 9.55 -3.57 24.73
CA LEU A 18 8.76 -4.40 23.83
C LEU A 18 7.99 -3.61 22.76
N TRP A 19 8.03 -2.28 22.78
CA TRP A 19 7.40 -1.44 21.75
C TRP A 19 8.37 -1.00 20.64
N GLY A 20 9.65 -1.34 20.75
CA GLY A 20 10.71 -0.84 19.86
C GLY A 20 10.89 -1.57 18.52
N SER A 21 10.03 -2.53 18.16
CA SER A 21 10.21 -3.34 16.95
C SER A 21 9.01 -3.28 16.01
N PHE A 22 8.35 -2.13 15.93
CA PHE A 22 7.58 -1.81 14.72
C PHE A 22 8.59 -1.46 13.61
N SER A 23 9.20 -2.49 13.02
CA SER A 23 9.83 -2.34 11.70
C SER A 23 8.72 -1.90 10.76
N PHE A 24 8.68 -0.60 10.46
CA PHE A 24 7.82 -0.06 9.43
C PHE A 24 8.40 -0.53 8.10
N ALA A 25 7.94 -1.67 7.62
CA ALA A 25 8.35 -2.20 6.32
C ALA A 25 7.90 -1.24 5.22
N ALA A 26 8.90 -0.60 4.60
CA ALA A 26 8.82 0.34 3.48
C ALA A 26 8.20 -0.33 2.25
N GLY A 27 7.03 0.14 1.82
CA GLY A 27 6.34 -0.38 0.64
C GLY A 27 6.81 0.30 -0.65
N THR A 28 6.25 -0.12 -1.79
CA THR A 28 6.42 0.63 -3.05
C THR A 28 5.07 1.17 -3.52
N GLN A 29 5.04 2.42 -3.99
CA GLN A 29 3.87 3.04 -4.58
C GLN A 29 4.05 3.21 -6.09
N TYR A 30 3.01 2.86 -6.84
CA TYR A 30 2.93 2.98 -8.29
C TYR A 30 1.79 3.93 -8.66
N ASP A 31 2.13 5.09 -9.21
CA ASP A 31 1.18 6.07 -9.72
C ASP A 31 1.04 5.87 -11.23
N MET A 32 -0.10 5.35 -11.68
CA MET A 32 -0.34 4.96 -13.06
C MET A 32 -1.41 5.84 -13.71
N ARG A 33 -1.10 6.44 -14.87
CA ARG A 33 -2.12 7.09 -15.71
C ARG A 33 -2.80 6.03 -16.57
N VAL A 34 -4.12 5.97 -16.49
CA VAL A 34 -4.93 4.93 -17.14
C VAL A 34 -6.06 5.58 -17.95
N ASP A 35 -6.08 5.29 -19.25
CA ASP A 35 -7.16 5.67 -20.15
C ASP A 35 -8.30 4.63 -20.09
N GLY A 36 -9.53 5.09 -20.31
CA GLY A 36 -10.74 4.24 -20.35
C GLY A 36 -11.53 4.17 -19.04
N LEU A 37 -11.08 4.85 -17.97
CA LEU A 37 -11.82 5.00 -16.71
C LEU A 37 -12.93 6.05 -16.84
N ALA A 38 -14.00 5.72 -17.59
CA ALA A 38 -15.08 6.66 -17.90
C ALA A 38 -16.17 6.79 -16.83
N CYS A 39 -16.26 5.86 -15.88
CA CYS A 39 -17.26 5.88 -14.81
C CYS A 39 -16.77 5.21 -13.52
N PRO A 40 -17.46 5.44 -12.37
CA PRO A 40 -17.09 4.82 -11.10
C PRO A 40 -17.06 3.29 -11.11
N PHE A 41 -17.90 2.66 -11.92
CA PHE A 41 -17.91 1.20 -12.06
C PHE A 41 -16.66 0.67 -12.78
N CYS A 42 -16.11 1.42 -13.74
CA CYS A 42 -14.84 1.07 -14.39
C CYS A 42 -13.67 1.12 -13.39
N ALA A 43 -13.61 2.17 -12.56
CA ALA A 43 -12.62 2.28 -11.49
C ALA A 43 -12.74 1.13 -10.48
N TYR A 44 -13.96 0.82 -10.04
CA TYR A 44 -14.16 -0.33 -9.14
C TYR A 44 -13.67 -1.65 -9.76
N GLY A 45 -13.84 -1.84 -11.07
CA GLY A 45 -13.34 -2.99 -11.80
C GLY A 45 -11.83 -3.14 -11.72
N ILE A 46 -11.07 -2.05 -11.92
CA ILE A 46 -9.61 -2.08 -11.86
C ILE A 46 -9.10 -2.20 -10.42
N GLU A 47 -9.74 -1.51 -9.47
CA GLU A 47 -9.45 -1.60 -8.04
C GLU A 47 -9.51 -3.05 -7.56
N LYS A 48 -10.61 -3.75 -7.89
CA LYS A 48 -10.82 -5.15 -7.52
C LYS A 48 -9.80 -6.10 -8.12
N LYS A 49 -9.21 -5.78 -9.28
CA LYS A 49 -8.14 -6.57 -9.89
C LYS A 49 -6.85 -6.45 -9.07
N PHE A 50 -6.47 -5.22 -8.69
CA PHE A 50 -5.28 -4.97 -7.88
C PHE A 50 -5.41 -5.46 -6.44
N THR A 51 -6.55 -5.25 -5.77
CA THR A 51 -6.77 -5.72 -4.38
C THR A 51 -6.71 -7.24 -4.24
N LYS A 52 -6.93 -7.99 -5.33
CA LYS A 52 -6.77 -9.45 -5.37
C LYS A 52 -5.35 -9.91 -5.69
N THR A 53 -4.45 -8.98 -6.02
CA THR A 53 -3.07 -9.28 -6.36
C THR A 53 -2.24 -9.36 -5.09
N GLU A 54 -1.48 -10.45 -4.95
CA GLU A 54 -0.63 -10.68 -3.79
C GLU A 54 0.40 -9.55 -3.62
N GLY A 55 0.58 -9.12 -2.36
CA GLY A 55 1.48 -8.04 -1.98
C GLY A 55 0.92 -6.63 -2.20
N VAL A 56 -0.28 -6.45 -2.77
CA VAL A 56 -0.96 -5.14 -2.80
C VAL A 56 -1.55 -4.83 -1.43
N LYS A 57 -1.16 -3.68 -0.85
CA LYS A 57 -1.67 -3.18 0.44
C LYS A 57 -2.87 -2.26 0.27
N SER A 58 -2.83 -1.36 -0.71
CA SER A 58 -3.92 -0.43 -0.97
C SER A 58 -3.98 -0.02 -2.44
N VAL A 59 -5.18 0.39 -2.85
CA VAL A 59 -5.46 0.92 -4.18
C VAL A 59 -6.32 2.16 -4.00
N ASP A 60 -5.93 3.26 -4.63
CA ASP A 60 -6.69 4.51 -4.69
C ASP A 60 -6.85 4.94 -6.15
N ILE A 61 -7.98 5.55 -6.49
CA ILE A 61 -8.28 5.94 -7.87
C ILE A 61 -8.82 7.37 -7.89
N ASP A 62 -8.07 8.25 -8.56
CA ASP A 62 -8.54 9.58 -8.93
C ASP A 62 -9.10 9.51 -10.35
N LEU A 63 -10.42 9.32 -10.44
CA LEU A 63 -11.15 9.28 -11.70
C LEU A 63 -11.02 10.57 -12.52
N VAL A 64 -10.97 11.73 -11.86
CA VAL A 64 -10.89 13.03 -12.53
C VAL A 64 -9.54 13.20 -13.21
N LYS A 65 -8.47 12.70 -12.57
CA LYS A 65 -7.10 12.73 -13.13
C LYS A 65 -6.73 11.48 -13.94
N GLY A 66 -7.61 10.48 -14.01
CA GLY A 66 -7.31 9.18 -14.63
C GLY A 66 -6.11 8.49 -13.98
N LEU A 67 -5.98 8.59 -12.65
CA LEU A 67 -4.83 8.09 -11.90
C LEU A 67 -5.25 6.87 -11.06
N VAL A 68 -4.48 5.79 -11.17
CA VAL A 68 -4.58 4.60 -10.32
C VAL A 68 -3.31 4.52 -9.48
N ILE A 69 -3.46 4.56 -8.17
CA ILE A 69 -2.37 4.56 -7.20
C ILE A 69 -2.40 3.22 -6.49
N VAL A 70 -1.34 2.43 -6.65
CA VAL A 70 -1.22 1.11 -6.01
C VAL A 70 -0.05 1.12 -5.06
N THR A 71 -0.28 0.76 -3.80
CA THR A 71 0.78 0.58 -2.81
C THR A 71 0.96 -0.90 -2.51
N THR A 72 2.21 -1.36 -2.51
CA THR A 72 2.59 -2.74 -2.21
C THR A 72 3.30 -2.87 -0.86
N ASN A 73 3.41 -4.09 -0.38
CA ASN A 73 4.37 -4.45 0.66
C ASN A 73 5.80 -4.47 0.09
N ASP A 74 6.76 -4.60 0.99
CA ASP A 74 8.20 -4.72 0.74
C ASP A 74 8.57 -5.98 -0.07
N GLU A 75 7.76 -7.03 -0.01
CA GLU A 75 7.98 -8.28 -0.75
C GLU A 75 7.54 -8.20 -2.22
N LYS A 76 6.72 -7.21 -2.58
CA LYS A 76 6.15 -7.08 -3.92
C LYS A 76 6.61 -5.81 -4.61
N SER A 77 7.32 -6.01 -5.71
CA SER A 77 7.61 -4.99 -6.71
C SER A 77 7.05 -5.46 -8.05
N PHE A 78 6.43 -4.54 -8.79
CA PHE A 78 5.95 -4.78 -10.14
C PHE A 78 6.92 -4.24 -11.16
N LYS A 79 7.18 -5.02 -12.21
CA LYS A 79 7.75 -4.49 -13.44
C LYS A 79 6.67 -3.72 -14.21
N GLU A 80 7.07 -2.69 -14.95
CA GLU A 80 6.14 -1.92 -15.80
C GLU A 80 5.34 -2.83 -16.76
N ALA A 81 5.98 -3.87 -17.30
CA ALA A 81 5.30 -4.84 -18.18
C ALA A 81 4.18 -5.63 -17.46
N GLU A 82 4.37 -5.97 -16.18
CA GLU A 82 3.34 -6.66 -15.39
C GLU A 82 2.14 -5.75 -15.15
N LEU A 83 2.40 -4.48 -14.78
CA LEU A 83 1.35 -3.48 -14.61
C LEU A 83 0.56 -3.25 -15.90
N LYS A 84 1.25 -3.15 -17.05
CA LYS A 84 0.60 -3.06 -18.37
C LYS A 84 -0.31 -4.25 -18.62
N THR A 85 0.17 -5.47 -18.37
CA THR A 85 -0.64 -6.69 -18.57
C THR A 85 -1.89 -6.67 -17.68
N ILE A 86 -1.75 -6.37 -16.39
CA ILE A 86 -2.89 -6.31 -15.45
C ILE A 86 -3.94 -5.30 -15.91
N ILE A 87 -3.50 -4.11 -16.35
CA ILE A 87 -4.39 -3.04 -16.81
C ILE A 87 -5.05 -3.39 -18.15
N ASN A 88 -4.30 -3.97 -19.09
CA ASN A 88 -4.83 -4.40 -20.39
C ASN A 88 -5.83 -5.55 -20.24
N ASP A 89 -5.55 -6.53 -19.39
CA ASP A 89 -6.45 -7.65 -19.08
C ASP A 89 -7.74 -7.19 -18.36
N ALA A 90 -7.71 -6.01 -17.75
CA ALA A 90 -8.88 -5.35 -17.19
C ALA A 90 -9.66 -4.52 -18.23
N GLY A 91 -9.17 -4.42 -19.47
CA GLY A 91 -9.82 -3.69 -20.57
C GLY A 91 -9.48 -2.20 -20.65
N PHE A 92 -8.39 -1.78 -20.01
CA PHE A 92 -7.94 -0.37 -19.97
C PHE A 92 -6.57 -0.21 -20.62
N THR A 93 -6.06 1.02 -20.69
CA THR A 93 -4.74 1.28 -21.28
C THR A 93 -3.87 2.11 -20.35
N MET A 94 -2.73 1.56 -19.94
CA MET A 94 -1.74 2.29 -19.14
C MET A 94 -0.90 3.22 -20.02
N LYS A 95 -0.81 4.50 -19.63
CA LYS A 95 -0.08 5.54 -20.37
C LYS A 95 1.28 5.84 -19.79
N SER A 96 1.38 5.81 -18.47
CA SER A 96 2.63 6.03 -17.74
C SER A 96 2.54 5.41 -16.36
N VAL A 97 3.69 5.08 -15.79
CA VAL A 97 3.84 4.70 -14.38
C VAL A 97 4.96 5.51 -13.75
N ILE A 98 4.77 5.92 -12.50
CA ILE A 98 5.81 6.50 -11.65
C ILE A 98 5.92 5.61 -10.41
N GLU A 99 7.11 5.05 -10.20
CA GLU A 99 7.43 4.24 -9.02
C GLU A 99 8.04 5.12 -7.92
N LYS A 100 7.59 4.92 -6.68
CA LYS A 100 8.05 5.63 -5.47
C LYS A 100 8.30 4.62 -4.36
N ASN A 101 9.45 4.70 -3.72
CA ASN A 101 9.75 3.90 -2.53
C ASN A 101 9.22 4.64 -1.29
N LEU A 102 8.42 3.98 -0.45
CA LEU A 102 7.73 4.59 0.71
C LEU A 102 8.45 4.35 2.02
#